data_AF-A0AAY5EGD1-F1
#
_entry.id   AF-A0AAY5EGD1-F1
#
_cell.length_a   1.000
_cell.length_b   1.000
_cell.length_c   1.000
_cell.angle_alpha   90.00
_cell.angle_beta   90.00
_cell.angle_gamma   90.00
#
_symmetry.space_group_name_H-M   'P 1'
#
loop_
_entity.id
_entity.type
_entity.pdbx_description
1 polymer ?
#
loop_
_entity_poly.entity_id
_entity_poly.type
_entity_poly.pdbx_seq_one_letter_code
_entity_poly.pdbx_strand_id
1 'polypeptide(L)' 'MHTNTAVMRSLAIIVIIAFTAWTITGRLHQLKINPCCVKVSTAKVKEPIIGYTLQRENLPCIRAVV' A
#
# COMPACT_ATOMS: atom_id res chain seq x y z
N MET A 1 -3.40 -23.45 -40.06
CA MET A 1 -3.37 -22.20 -39.27
C MET A 1 -1.97 -21.63 -39.33
N HIS A 2 -1.67 -20.74 -40.29
CA HIS A 2 -0.41 -20.00 -40.32
C HIS A 2 -0.54 -18.80 -39.39
N THR A 3 -0.24 -19.00 -38.11
CA THR A 3 -0.13 -17.88 -37.18
C THR A 3 1.11 -17.08 -37.56
N ASN A 4 0.90 -15.87 -38.06
CA ASN A 4 1.99 -14.96 -38.38
C ASN A 4 2.79 -14.70 -37.09
N THR A 5 4.05 -15.09 -37.09
CA THR A 5 4.96 -14.99 -35.93
C THR A 5 5.07 -13.57 -35.42
N ALA A 6 4.90 -12.56 -36.28
CA ALA A 6 4.84 -11.16 -35.89
C ALA A 6 3.59 -10.86 -35.03
N VAL A 7 2.42 -11.38 -35.43
CA VAL A 7 1.15 -11.20 -34.71
C VAL A 7 1.21 -11.92 -33.35
N MET A 8 1.78 -13.12 -33.30
CA MET A 8 1.92 -13.87 -32.05
C MET A 8 2.84 -13.15 -31.05
N ARG A 9 3.93 -12.54 -31.53
CA ARG A 9 4.84 -11.73 -30.70
C ARG A 9 4.14 -10.48 -30.17
N SER A 10 3.37 -9.79 -31.00
CA SER A 10 2.61 -8.61 -30.57
C SER A 10 1.58 -8.95 -29.49
N LEU A 11 0.87 -10.07 -29.64
CA LEU A 11 -0.11 -10.53 -28.64
C LEU A 11 0.58 -10.88 -27.30
N ALA A 12 1.72 -11.57 -27.34
CA ALA A 12 2.48 -11.89 -26.14
C ALA A 12 2.93 -10.63 -25.38
N ILE A 13 3.37 -9.59 -26.10
CA ILE A 13 3.78 -8.32 -25.48
C ILE A 13 2.58 -7.63 -24.80
N ILE A 14 1.43 -7.58 -25.47
CA ILE A 14 0.21 -6.97 -24.91
C ILE A 14 -0.22 -7.68 -23.62
N VAL A 15 -0.18 -9.02 -23.61
CA VAL A 15 -0.50 -9.83 -22.44
C VAL A 15 0.46 -9.51 -21.28
N ILE A 16 1.77 -9.44 -21.53
CA ILE A 16 2.77 -9.13 -20.50
C ILE A 16 2.55 -7.73 -19.90
N ILE A 17 2.23 -6.73 -20.73
CA ILE A 17 1.96 -5.36 -20.26
C ILE A 17 0.69 -5.33 -19.39
N ALA A 18 -0.38 -6.02 -19.81
CA ALA A 18 -1.59 -6.13 -19.01
C ALA A 18 -1.32 -6.83 -17.67
N PHE A 19 -0.63 -7.97 -17.66
CA PHE A 19 -0.34 -8.68 -16.40
C PHE A 19 0.50 -7.83 -15.43
N THR A 20 1.51 -7.12 -15.92
CA THR A 20 2.37 -6.29 -15.04
C THR A 20 1.62 -5.09 -14.48
N ALA A 21 0.73 -4.45 -15.25
CA ALA A 21 -0.07 -3.30 -14.78
C ALA A 21 -0.97 -3.65 -13.57
N TRP A 22 -1.60 -4.83 -13.56
CA TRP A 22 -2.43 -5.27 -12.42
C TRP A 22 -1.60 -5.53 -11.15
N THR A 23 -0.34 -5.98 -11.27
CA THR A 23 0.51 -6.24 -10.10
C THR A 23 1.05 -4.96 -9.45
N ILE A 24 1.13 -3.86 -10.19
CA ILE A 24 1.67 -2.58 -9.68
C ILE A 24 0.61 -1.82 -8.89
N THR A 25 -0.65 -1.83 -9.34
CA THR A 25 -1.76 -1.14 -8.63
C THR A 25 -2.05 -1.75 -7.26
N GLY A 26 -1.80 -3.05 -7.06
CA GLY A 26 -1.89 -3.69 -5.74
C GLY A 26 -0.77 -3.31 -4.76
N ARG A 27 0.43 -3.00 -5.26
CA ARG A 27 1.57 -2.53 -4.43
C ARG A 27 1.56 -1.04 -4.16
N LEU A 28 0.77 -0.27 -4.90
CA LEU A 28 0.55 1.16 -4.65
C LEU A 28 -0.51 1.43 -3.57
N HIS A 29 -1.06 0.37 -2.94
CA HIS A 29 -1.52 0.47 -1.56
C HIS A 29 -0.29 0.58 -0.65
N GLN A 30 0.56 1.57 -0.91
CA GLN A 30 1.32 2.19 0.16
C GLN A 30 0.25 2.52 1.18
N LEU A 31 0.24 1.73 2.27
CA LEU A 31 -0.27 2.14 3.57
C LEU A 31 -0.12 3.65 3.57
N LYS A 32 -1.25 4.38 3.61
CA LYS A 32 -1.20 5.80 3.92
C LYS A 32 -0.53 5.85 5.28
N ILE A 33 0.79 5.94 5.29
CA ILE A 33 1.60 6.29 6.45
C ILE A 33 1.27 7.76 6.59
N ASN A 34 0.09 8.01 7.16
CA ASN A 34 -0.24 9.32 7.66
C ASN A 34 0.93 9.68 8.58
N PRO A 35 1.58 10.83 8.38
CA PRO A 35 2.78 11.20 9.14
C PRO A 35 2.49 11.34 10.64
N CYS A 36 1.20 11.32 11.03
CA CYS A 36 0.75 11.43 12.40
C CYS A 36 -0.62 10.75 12.62
N CYS A 37 -0.91 10.41 13.87
CA CYS A 37 -2.22 9.89 14.27
C CYS A 37 -3.30 10.97 14.17
N VAL A 38 -4.42 10.61 13.52
CA VAL A 38 -5.64 11.42 13.42
C VAL A 38 -6.81 10.82 14.21
N LYS A 39 -6.65 9.59 14.70
CA LYS A 39 -7.60 8.85 15.54
C LYS A 39 -6.82 8.02 16.56
N VAL A 40 -7.42 7.80 17.73
CA VAL A 40 -6.88 6.93 18.78
C VAL A 40 -7.69 5.64 18.87
N SER A 41 -7.02 4.55 19.21
CA SER A 41 -7.67 3.27 19.50
C SER A 41 -7.99 3.17 20.99
N THR A 42 -9.16 2.63 21.34
CA THR A 42 -9.52 2.25 22.71
C THR A 42 -9.28 0.76 22.98
N ALA A 43 -8.74 0.03 22.00
CA ALA A 43 -8.44 -1.39 22.14
C ALA A 43 -7.36 -1.62 23.21
N LYS A 44 -7.50 -2.71 23.96
CA LYS A 44 -6.49 -3.13 24.93
C LYS A 44 -5.36 -3.86 24.19
N VAL A 45 -4.14 -3.36 24.34
CA VAL A 45 -2.92 -4.06 23.90
C VAL A 45 -2.68 -5.21 24.87
N LYS A 46 -2.62 -6.45 24.36
CA LYS A 46 -2.38 -7.65 25.18
C LYS A 46 -0.90 -8.00 25.24
N GLU A 47 -0.17 -7.54 24.23
CA GLU A 47 1.24 -7.77 24.00
C GLU A 47 2.11 -6.78 24.79
N PRO A 48 3.35 -7.17 25.15
CA PRO A 48 4.28 -6.25 25.80
C PRO A 48 4.59 -5.04 24.90
N ILE A 49 4.45 -3.83 25.45
CA ILE A 49 4.81 -2.58 24.77
C ILE A 49 6.32 -2.41 24.86
N ILE A 50 7.01 -2.53 23.73
CA ILE A 50 8.48 -2.45 23.65
C ILE A 50 8.96 -0.98 23.76
N GLY A 51 8.12 -0.02 23.35
CA GLY A 51 8.40 1.40 23.43
C GLY A 51 7.18 2.21 22.99
N TYR A 52 7.19 3.50 23.30
CA TYR A 52 6.14 4.43 22.90
C TYR A 52 6.70 5.84 22.67
N THR A 53 6.02 6.61 21.83
CA THR A 53 6.30 8.03 21.58
C THR A 53 5.05 8.87 21.82
N LEU A 54 5.22 10.03 22.44
CA LEU A 54 4.12 10.99 22.61
C LEU A 54 4.03 11.90 21.38
N GLN A 55 2.90 11.84 20.70
CA GLN A 55 2.57 12.76 19.63
C GLN A 55 1.88 14.01 20.21
N ARG A 56 2.44 15.18 19.91
CA ARG A 56 1.82 16.46 20.24
C ARG A 56 0.70 16.79 19.25
N GLU A 57 -0.30 17.51 19.73
CA GLU A 57 -1.39 17.99 18.88
C GLU A 57 -0.89 19.08 17.93
N ASN A 58 -1.16 18.90 16.64
CA ASN A 58 -0.89 19.87 15.58
C ASN A 58 -1.76 19.52 14.37
N LEU A 59 -2.89 20.21 14.20
CA LEU A 59 -3.92 19.85 13.22
C LEU A 59 -3.31 19.56 11.83
N PRO A 60 -3.64 18.41 11.19
CA PRO A 60 -4.71 17.46 11.55
C PRO A 60 -4.33 16.39 12.59
N CYS A 61 -3.12 16.44 13.14
CA CYS A 61 -2.61 15.47 14.12
C CYS A 61 -3.23 15.73 15.49
N ILE A 62 -3.79 14.68 16.09
CA ILE A 62 -4.33 14.74 17.44
C ILE A 62 -3.27 14.30 18.46
N ARG A 63 -3.51 14.60 19.73
CA ARG A 63 -2.69 14.05 20.82
C ARG A 63 -2.84 12.53 20.88
N ALA A 64 -1.73 11.80 20.77
CA ALA A 64 -1.72 10.33 20.74
C ALA A 64 -0.45 9.73 21.35
N VAL A 65 -0.51 8.44 21.69
CA VAL A 65 0.64 7.59 22.03
C VAL A 65 0.83 6.62 20.88
N VAL A 66 2.03 6.59 20.30
CA VAL A 66 2.42 5.74 19.15
C VAL A 66 3.38 4.66 19.61
#